data_AF-A0A6A3WW85-F1
#
_entry.id   AF-A0A6A3WW85-F1
#
_cell.length_a   1.000
_cell.length_b   1.000
_cell.length_c   1.000
_cell.angle_alpha   90.00
_cell.angle_beta   90.00
_cell.angle_gamma   90.00
#
_symmetry.space_group_name_H-M   'P 1'
#
loop_
_entity.id
_entity.type
_entity.pdbx_description
1 polymer ?
#
loop_
_entity_poly.entity_id
_entity_poly.type
_entity_poly.pdbx_seq_one_letter_code
_entity_poly.pdbx_strand_id
1 'polypeptide(L)'
;MIHSTMFYSTSDCKRTPDVLYMTPHVVCLEDDGLCEDAGFDNQTEYKAVDCVSDQYTHAAEIFGEVPYVLTDVFNDSNCERYKGSLAHRADGDCLVLGGQTSEIVVMHTNGSATLKTFMPGRGCDNQDLVSEVLIDVNYFENSFCGMGGFVFYNNAYPGKLTRSRSSGSSSGFSRQAPSTDAAQ
;
A
#
# COMPACT_ATOMS: atom_id res chain seq x y z
N MET A 1 8.33 12.19 -9.95
CA MET A 1 6.92 11.88 -10.24
C MET A 1 6.79 10.37 -10.21
N ILE A 2 5.61 9.85 -9.90
CA ILE A 2 5.36 8.41 -9.76
C ILE A 2 4.35 8.05 -10.84
N HIS A 3 4.70 7.05 -11.64
CA HIS A 3 3.79 6.43 -12.59
C HIS A 3 3.01 5.35 -11.84
N SER A 4 1.71 5.58 -11.64
CA SER A 4 0.79 4.66 -10.98
C SER A 4 0.00 3.90 -12.04
N THR A 5 0.14 2.60 -12.09
CA THR A 5 -0.67 1.71 -12.93
C THR A 5 -1.66 0.98 -12.04
N MET A 6 -2.94 1.27 -12.22
CA MET A 6 -4.05 0.65 -11.50
C MET A 6 -4.61 -0.50 -12.33
N PHE A 7 -4.79 -1.66 -11.71
CA PHE A 7 -5.35 -2.85 -12.34
C PHE A 7 -6.74 -3.17 -11.76
N TYR A 8 -7.65 -3.56 -12.64
CA TYR A 8 -9.06 -3.80 -12.34
C TYR A 8 -9.55 -5.10 -12.99
N SER A 9 -10.35 -5.85 -12.25
CA SER A 9 -11.15 -6.98 -12.75
C SER A 9 -12.40 -6.55 -13.52
N THR A 10 -12.70 -5.24 -13.59
CA THR A 10 -13.90 -4.69 -14.25
C THR A 10 -13.58 -3.71 -15.37
N SER A 11 -14.35 -3.80 -16.44
CA SER A 11 -14.11 -3.12 -17.72
C SER A 11 -14.31 -1.61 -17.77
N ASP A 12 -14.84 -1.02 -16.70
CA ASP A 12 -15.10 0.41 -16.63
C ASP A 12 -14.05 1.19 -15.84
N CYS A 13 -13.12 0.50 -15.15
CA CYS A 13 -12.12 1.09 -14.25
C CYS A 13 -12.72 2.10 -13.25
N LYS A 14 -13.98 1.92 -12.83
CA LYS A 14 -14.69 2.86 -11.94
C LYS A 14 -14.77 2.41 -10.49
N ARG A 15 -14.53 1.13 -10.23
CA ARG A 15 -14.50 0.58 -8.87
C ARG A 15 -13.11 0.79 -8.25
N THR A 16 -12.97 0.47 -6.98
CA THR A 16 -11.64 0.39 -6.36
C THR A 16 -10.79 -0.62 -7.12
N PRO A 17 -9.57 -0.26 -7.53
CA PRO A 17 -8.65 -1.19 -8.19
C PRO A 17 -8.38 -2.43 -7.32
N ASP A 18 -7.98 -3.50 -7.97
CA ASP A 18 -7.43 -4.67 -7.30
C ASP A 18 -6.01 -4.36 -6.81
N VAL A 19 -5.19 -3.72 -7.67
CA VAL A 19 -3.78 -3.43 -7.41
C VAL A 19 -3.30 -2.11 -8.02
N LEU A 20 -2.37 -1.43 -7.33
CA LEU A 20 -1.61 -0.30 -7.84
C LEU A 20 -0.11 -0.64 -7.88
N TYR A 21 0.51 -0.53 -9.06
CA TYR A 21 1.96 -0.51 -9.20
C TYR A 21 2.45 0.92 -9.38
N MET A 22 3.27 1.39 -8.45
CA MET A 22 3.72 2.79 -8.39
C MET A 22 5.24 2.86 -8.52
N THR A 23 5.72 3.30 -9.67
CA THR A 23 7.16 3.34 -9.97
C THR A 23 7.66 4.77 -10.17
N PRO A 24 8.78 5.17 -9.56
CA PRO A 24 9.38 6.48 -9.80
C PRO A 24 9.83 6.61 -11.25
N HIS A 25 9.39 7.68 -11.92
CA HIS A 25 9.82 8.02 -13.27
C HIS A 25 10.22 9.49 -13.37
N VAL A 26 11.16 9.77 -14.29
CA VAL A 26 11.63 11.14 -14.58
C VAL A 26 10.55 11.93 -15.34
N VAL A 27 9.85 11.25 -16.25
CA VAL A 27 8.72 11.78 -17.01
C VAL A 27 7.58 10.79 -16.82
N CYS A 28 6.39 11.30 -16.52
CA CYS A 28 5.18 10.51 -16.49
C CYS A 28 4.23 11.08 -17.54
N LEU A 29 3.71 10.20 -18.39
CA LEU A 29 2.71 10.52 -19.39
C LEU A 29 1.41 9.87 -18.92
N GLU A 30 0.38 10.69 -18.72
CA GLU A 30 -0.94 10.19 -18.38
C GLU A 30 -1.58 9.59 -19.64
N ASP A 31 -2.29 8.48 -19.48
CA ASP A 31 -3.12 7.90 -20.55
C ASP A 31 -4.56 8.40 -20.41
N ASP A 32 -4.82 9.71 -20.53
CA ASP A 32 -6.15 10.39 -20.62
C ASP A 32 -7.35 9.81 -19.80
N GLY A 33 -7.11 9.05 -18.72
CA GLY A 33 -8.12 8.26 -18.01
C GLY A 33 -8.73 7.10 -18.82
N LEU A 34 -8.04 6.58 -19.83
CA LEU A 34 -8.50 5.44 -20.62
C LEU A 34 -8.41 4.14 -19.82
N CYS A 35 -9.55 3.46 -19.68
CA CYS A 35 -9.61 2.09 -19.19
C CYS A 35 -9.28 1.15 -20.35
N GLU A 36 -8.05 0.62 -20.36
CA GLU A 36 -7.57 -0.25 -21.43
C GLU A 36 -7.66 -1.72 -21.03
N ASP A 37 -7.98 -2.58 -22.00
CA ASP A 37 -7.83 -4.03 -21.83
C ASP A 37 -6.33 -4.35 -21.69
N ALA A 38 -5.97 -4.93 -20.56
CA ALA A 38 -4.63 -5.37 -20.20
C ALA A 38 -4.56 -6.90 -20.06
N GLY A 39 -5.59 -7.61 -20.54
CA GLY A 39 -5.78 -9.03 -20.34
C GLY A 39 -4.57 -9.90 -20.69
N PHE A 40 -4.38 -10.95 -19.91
CA PHE A 40 -3.34 -11.94 -20.09
C PHE A 40 -3.93 -13.35 -20.05
N ASP A 41 -3.55 -14.20 -21.00
CA ASP A 41 -3.93 -15.62 -21.08
C ASP A 41 -5.44 -15.89 -20.85
N ASN A 42 -6.30 -15.20 -21.60
CA ASN A 42 -7.77 -15.28 -21.52
C ASN A 42 -8.40 -14.76 -20.20
N GLN A 43 -7.62 -14.13 -19.32
CA GLN A 43 -8.17 -13.34 -18.23
C GLN A 43 -8.39 -11.90 -18.69
N THR A 44 -9.56 -11.37 -18.36
CA THR A 44 -9.92 -10.00 -18.66
C THR A 44 -9.51 -9.12 -17.49
N GLU A 45 -8.40 -8.41 -17.66
CA GLU A 45 -7.90 -7.42 -16.72
C GLU A 45 -7.90 -6.07 -17.44
N TYR A 46 -8.16 -5.00 -16.70
CA TYR A 46 -8.16 -3.65 -17.23
C TYR A 46 -7.17 -2.80 -16.48
N LYS A 47 -6.58 -1.81 -17.15
CA LYS A 47 -5.65 -0.88 -16.52
C LYS A 47 -6.02 0.57 -16.78
N ALA A 48 -5.66 1.41 -15.82
CA ALA A 48 -5.61 2.86 -15.97
C ALA A 48 -4.27 3.38 -15.42
N VAL A 49 -3.84 4.54 -15.91
CA VAL A 49 -2.54 5.13 -15.56
C VAL A 49 -2.72 6.55 -15.06
N ASP A 50 -2.14 6.82 -13.89
CA ASP A 50 -2.08 8.15 -13.28
C ASP A 50 -0.64 8.58 -13.01
N CYS A 51 -0.40 9.90 -13.08
CA CYS A 51 0.85 10.51 -12.71
C CYS A 51 0.73 11.21 -11.35
N VAL A 52 1.29 10.61 -10.32
CA VAL A 52 1.12 11.07 -8.93
C VAL A 52 2.41 11.57 -8.32
N SER A 53 2.29 12.41 -7.29
CA SER A 53 3.45 12.95 -6.56
C SER A 53 3.72 12.22 -5.25
N ASP A 54 2.72 11.54 -4.70
CA ASP A 54 2.78 10.90 -3.39
C ASP A 54 1.97 9.60 -3.41
N GLN A 55 2.64 8.47 -3.28
CA GLN A 55 2.01 7.15 -3.30
C GLN A 55 1.07 6.93 -2.11
N TYR A 56 1.37 7.56 -0.98
CA TYR A 56 0.61 7.39 0.27
C TYR A 56 -0.77 8.03 0.15
N THR A 57 -0.82 9.30 -0.25
CA THR A 57 -2.09 10.00 -0.53
C THR A 57 -2.87 9.29 -1.62
N HIS A 58 -2.20 8.93 -2.72
CA HIS A 58 -2.88 8.31 -3.85
C HIS A 58 -3.53 6.97 -3.46
N ALA A 59 -2.82 6.09 -2.75
CA ALA A 59 -3.40 4.84 -2.27
C ALA A 59 -4.58 5.09 -1.31
N ALA A 60 -4.43 6.00 -0.35
CA ALA A 60 -5.50 6.31 0.59
C ALA A 60 -6.77 6.86 -0.09
N GLU A 61 -6.62 7.70 -1.11
CA GLU A 61 -7.74 8.25 -1.88
C GLU A 61 -8.42 7.21 -2.77
N ILE A 62 -7.64 6.38 -3.46
CA ILE A 62 -8.13 5.36 -4.40
C ILE A 62 -8.85 4.22 -3.68
N PHE A 63 -8.30 3.73 -2.57
CA PHE A 63 -8.93 2.66 -1.79
C PHE A 63 -10.03 3.19 -0.87
N GLY A 64 -9.92 4.42 -0.37
CA GLY A 64 -10.89 5.01 0.55
C GLY A 64 -11.11 4.13 1.78
N GLU A 65 -12.33 3.62 1.96
CA GLU A 65 -12.70 2.74 3.08
C GLU A 65 -12.36 1.26 2.83
N VAL A 66 -12.02 0.90 1.60
CA VAL A 66 -11.65 -0.48 1.27
C VAL A 66 -10.32 -0.81 1.95
N PRO A 67 -10.22 -1.93 2.70
CA PRO A 67 -8.97 -2.33 3.32
C PRO A 67 -7.87 -2.51 2.27
N TYR A 68 -6.67 -1.98 2.53
CA TYR A 68 -5.53 -2.16 1.65
C TYR A 68 -4.23 -2.36 2.42
N VAL A 69 -3.25 -2.98 1.76
CA VAL A 69 -1.85 -3.01 2.20
C VAL A 69 -1.01 -2.35 1.12
N LEU A 70 -0.41 -1.21 1.47
CA LEU A 70 0.59 -0.53 0.65
C LEU A 70 1.99 -0.96 1.14
N THR A 71 2.84 -1.33 0.21
CA THR A 71 4.20 -1.78 0.46
C THR A 71 5.17 -0.92 -0.33
N ASP A 72 6.04 -0.18 0.35
CA ASP A 72 7.23 0.38 -0.29
C ASP A 72 8.26 -0.74 -0.46
N VAL A 73 8.84 -0.82 -1.66
CA VAL A 73 9.84 -1.81 -2.04
C VAL A 73 11.17 -1.10 -2.23
N PHE A 74 12.22 -1.67 -1.66
CA PHE A 74 13.58 -1.17 -1.75
C PHE A 74 14.49 -2.22 -2.40
N ASN A 75 15.55 -1.76 -3.07
CA ASN A 75 16.56 -2.65 -3.67
C ASN A 75 17.60 -3.13 -2.65
N ASP A 76 17.50 -2.68 -1.40
CA ASP A 76 18.37 -3.01 -0.29
C ASP A 76 17.59 -3.32 0.99
N SER A 77 18.21 -4.09 1.89
CA SER A 77 17.57 -4.59 3.10
C SER A 77 17.48 -3.58 4.24
N ASN A 78 18.11 -2.41 4.09
CA ASN A 78 18.04 -1.27 5.02
C ASN A 78 17.07 -0.18 4.54
N CYS A 79 16.39 -0.39 3.41
CA CYS A 79 15.39 0.53 2.87
C CYS A 79 15.92 1.94 2.59
N GLU A 80 17.10 2.04 1.99
CA GLU A 80 17.70 3.31 1.57
C GLU A 80 17.54 3.55 0.06
N ARG A 81 17.41 2.49 -0.74
CA ARG A 81 17.29 2.55 -2.20
C ARG A 81 15.88 2.23 -2.66
N TYR A 82 15.00 3.21 -2.53
CA TYR A 82 13.60 3.10 -2.95
C TYR A 82 13.47 2.69 -4.41
N LYS A 83 12.67 1.65 -4.67
CA LYS A 83 12.41 1.07 -5.98
C LYS A 83 11.03 1.47 -6.51
N GLY A 84 10.05 1.58 -5.62
CA GLY A 84 8.66 1.86 -5.93
C GLY A 84 7.75 1.32 -4.84
N SER A 85 6.45 1.40 -5.06
CA SER A 85 5.44 0.89 -4.14
C SER A 85 4.41 0.02 -4.86
N LEU A 86 3.77 -0.83 -4.09
CA LEU A 86 2.73 -1.73 -4.52
C LEU A 86 1.60 -1.68 -3.50
N ALA A 87 0.37 -1.44 -3.94
CA ALA A 87 -0.80 -1.52 -3.05
C ALA A 87 -1.78 -2.57 -3.54
N HIS A 88 -2.25 -3.40 -2.63
CA HIS A 88 -3.26 -4.43 -2.89
C HIS A 88 -4.51 -4.14 -2.07
N ARG A 89 -5.68 -4.38 -2.66
CA ARG A 89 -6.89 -4.56 -1.87
C ARG A 89 -6.69 -5.75 -0.92
N ALA A 90 -7.13 -5.58 0.32
CA ALA A 90 -6.89 -6.52 1.41
C ALA A 90 -8.19 -7.00 2.07
N ASP A 91 -9.21 -7.28 1.26
CA ASP A 91 -10.54 -7.76 1.68
C ASP A 91 -10.67 -9.28 1.69
N GLY A 92 -9.62 -10.00 1.27
CA GLY A 92 -9.59 -11.46 1.24
C GLY A 92 -10.03 -12.08 -0.09
N ASP A 93 -10.32 -11.27 -1.10
CA ASP A 93 -10.59 -11.77 -2.44
C ASP A 93 -9.34 -12.39 -3.07
N CYS A 94 -9.56 -13.37 -3.96
CA CYS A 94 -8.50 -13.94 -4.78
C CYS A 94 -8.19 -13.00 -5.95
N LEU A 95 -7.01 -12.40 -5.93
CA LEU A 95 -6.50 -11.55 -7.00
C LEU A 95 -5.64 -12.40 -7.93
N VAL A 96 -5.91 -12.31 -9.24
CA VAL A 96 -5.05 -12.88 -10.28
C VAL A 96 -4.56 -11.74 -11.15
N LEU A 97 -3.29 -11.40 -11.00
CA LEU A 97 -2.68 -10.19 -11.55
C LEU A 97 -1.85 -10.53 -12.78
N GLY A 98 -2.15 -9.88 -13.91
CA GLY A 98 -1.44 -10.05 -15.17
C GLY A 98 -1.24 -11.52 -15.59
N GLY A 99 -2.13 -12.41 -15.15
CA GLY A 99 -2.07 -13.88 -15.26
C GLY A 99 -0.78 -14.55 -14.76
N GLN A 100 0.07 -13.83 -14.03
CA GLN A 100 1.39 -14.28 -13.59
C GLN A 100 1.51 -14.36 -12.07
N THR A 101 0.54 -13.83 -11.33
CA THR A 101 0.55 -13.89 -9.87
C THR A 101 -0.88 -14.15 -9.40
N SER A 102 -1.03 -15.07 -8.46
CA SER A 102 -2.30 -15.34 -7.79
C SER A 102 -2.07 -15.13 -6.30
N GLU A 103 -2.87 -14.29 -5.66
CA GLU A 103 -2.67 -13.93 -4.26
C GLU A 103 -3.97 -13.58 -3.53
N ILE A 104 -3.92 -13.70 -2.21
CA ILE A 104 -4.95 -13.21 -1.30
C ILE A 104 -4.25 -12.31 -0.29
N VAL A 105 -4.74 -11.08 -0.16
CA VAL A 105 -4.37 -10.19 0.94
C VAL A 105 -5.60 -9.99 1.82
N VAL A 106 -5.44 -10.15 3.13
CA VAL A 106 -6.53 -9.94 4.07
C VAL A 106 -6.06 -9.15 5.27
N MET A 107 -6.75 -8.05 5.56
CA MET A 107 -6.62 -7.30 6.81
C MET A 107 -7.42 -8.00 7.91
N HIS A 108 -6.79 -8.20 9.06
CA HIS A 108 -7.42 -8.78 10.24
C HIS A 108 -7.91 -7.69 11.19
N THR A 109 -8.92 -8.02 12.01
CA THR A 109 -9.49 -7.08 12.99
C THR A 109 -8.50 -6.66 14.09
N ASN A 110 -7.40 -7.40 14.27
CA ASN A 110 -6.33 -7.05 15.20
C ASN A 110 -5.29 -6.08 14.59
N GLY A 111 -5.50 -5.60 13.36
CA GLY A 111 -4.60 -4.67 12.68
C GLY A 111 -3.43 -5.32 11.94
N SER A 112 -3.26 -6.64 12.05
CA SER A 112 -2.32 -7.39 11.21
C SER A 112 -2.89 -7.69 9.82
N ALA A 113 -2.06 -8.13 8.89
CA ALA A 113 -2.49 -8.61 7.57
C ALA A 113 -1.87 -9.96 7.24
N THR A 114 -2.54 -10.77 6.44
CA THR A 114 -1.96 -11.97 5.82
C THR A 114 -1.86 -11.79 4.32
N LEU A 115 -0.68 -12.09 3.76
CA LEU A 115 -0.43 -12.23 2.34
C LEU A 115 -0.23 -13.71 2.03
N LYS A 116 -1.05 -14.27 1.16
CA LYS A 116 -0.88 -15.61 0.59
C LYS A 116 -0.56 -15.49 -0.88
N THR A 117 0.49 -16.17 -1.33
CA THR A 117 0.85 -16.24 -2.74
C THR A 117 0.71 -17.69 -3.20
N PHE A 118 0.09 -17.88 -4.36
CA PHE A 118 -0.22 -19.17 -4.94
C PHE A 118 0.53 -19.35 -6.27
N MET A 119 0.45 -20.54 -6.85
CA MET A 119 1.02 -20.76 -8.18
C MET A 119 0.43 -19.77 -9.20
N PRO A 120 1.30 -19.14 -10.03
CA PRO A 120 0.90 -18.20 -11.06
C PRO A 120 -0.24 -18.67 -11.96
N GLY A 121 -1.23 -17.80 -12.17
CA GLY A 121 -2.28 -17.99 -13.19
C GLY A 121 -3.33 -19.07 -12.89
N ARG A 122 -3.26 -19.71 -11.71
CA ARG A 122 -4.19 -20.80 -11.32
C ARG A 122 -5.28 -20.39 -10.33
N GLY A 123 -5.33 -19.12 -9.94
CA GLY A 123 -6.18 -18.66 -8.86
C GLY A 123 -5.63 -19.06 -7.49
N CYS A 124 -6.50 -19.08 -6.48
CA CYS A 124 -6.11 -19.19 -5.08
C CYS A 124 -6.59 -20.49 -4.42
N ASP A 125 -6.33 -21.62 -5.07
CA ASP A 125 -6.56 -22.93 -4.44
C ASP A 125 -5.47 -23.22 -3.40
N ASN A 126 -5.84 -23.70 -2.22
CA ASN A 126 -4.90 -24.05 -1.16
C ASN A 126 -3.88 -25.14 -1.56
N GLN A 127 -4.21 -26.00 -2.54
CA GLN A 127 -3.26 -26.97 -3.09
C GLN A 127 -2.09 -26.30 -3.83
N ASP A 128 -2.30 -25.07 -4.31
CA ASP A 128 -1.35 -24.27 -5.07
C ASP A 128 -0.66 -23.21 -4.20
N LEU A 129 -0.83 -23.24 -2.88
CA LEU A 129 -0.20 -22.28 -1.95
C LEU A 129 1.32 -22.41 -1.99
N VAL A 130 2.00 -21.32 -2.33
CA VAL A 130 3.46 -21.23 -2.40
C VAL A 130 4.03 -20.65 -1.11
N SER A 131 3.41 -19.59 -0.60
CA SER A 131 3.86 -18.92 0.63
C SER A 131 2.72 -18.24 1.35
N GLU A 132 2.84 -18.18 2.68
CA GLU A 132 1.96 -17.41 3.54
C GLU A 132 2.80 -16.56 4.49
N VAL A 133 2.51 -15.28 4.53
CA VAL A 133 3.23 -14.28 5.33
C VAL A 133 2.22 -13.57 6.23
N LEU A 134 2.53 -13.52 7.53
CA LEU A 134 1.85 -12.64 8.47
C LEU A 134 2.63 -11.33 8.59
N ILE A 135 1.98 -10.23 8.22
CA ILE A 135 2.44 -8.86 8.45
C ILE A 135 1.84 -8.42 9.80
N ASP A 136 2.64 -8.55 10.85
CA ASP A 136 2.23 -8.16 12.20
C ASP A 136 1.91 -6.67 12.29
N VAL A 137 1.00 -6.28 13.20
CA VAL A 137 0.56 -4.89 13.38
C VAL A 137 1.73 -3.92 13.59
N ASN A 138 2.81 -4.38 14.23
CA ASN A 138 4.01 -3.57 14.48
C ASN A 138 4.71 -3.10 13.20
N TYR A 139 4.57 -3.82 12.07
CA TYR A 139 5.12 -3.38 10.78
C TYR A 139 4.42 -2.12 10.27
N PHE A 140 3.11 -2.03 10.48
CA PHE A 140 2.33 -0.85 10.10
C PHE A 140 2.55 0.32 11.07
N GLU A 141 2.47 0.05 12.38
CA GLU A 141 2.58 1.08 13.44
C GLU A 141 3.91 1.82 13.43
N ASN A 142 5.00 1.09 13.22
CA ASN A 142 6.34 1.65 13.31
C ASN A 142 6.95 1.99 11.95
N SER A 143 6.32 1.55 10.86
CA SER A 143 6.80 1.72 9.48
C SER A 143 8.30 1.38 9.34
N PHE A 144 8.76 0.30 9.99
CA PHE A 144 10.18 -0.04 10.00
C PHE A 144 10.55 -0.90 8.77
N CYS A 145 11.79 -0.77 8.32
CA CYS A 145 12.32 -1.60 7.25
C CYS A 145 12.44 -3.06 7.68
N GLY A 146 11.68 -3.94 7.06
CA GLY A 146 11.72 -5.36 7.38
C GLY A 146 11.61 -6.23 6.14
N MET A 147 11.55 -7.54 6.37
CA MET A 147 11.33 -8.56 5.33
C MET A 147 12.30 -8.48 4.13
N GLY A 148 13.51 -7.94 4.32
CA GLY A 148 14.53 -7.85 3.28
C GLY A 148 14.44 -6.61 2.38
N GLY A 149 13.69 -5.58 2.77
CA GLY A 149 13.61 -4.32 2.03
C GLY A 149 12.19 -3.82 1.79
N PHE A 150 11.27 -4.09 2.72
CA PHE A 150 9.86 -3.69 2.62
C PHE A 150 9.44 -2.85 3.82
N VAL A 151 8.60 -1.85 3.56
CA VAL A 151 7.91 -1.05 4.57
C VAL A 151 6.42 -1.06 4.26
N PHE A 152 5.59 -1.30 5.26
CA PHE A 152 4.16 -1.57 5.10
C PHE A 152 3.29 -0.47 5.69
N TYR A 153 2.16 -0.21 5.03
CA TYR A 153 1.16 0.80 5.36
C TYR A 153 -0.24 0.23 5.10
N ASN A 154 -1.26 0.80 5.72
CA ASN A 154 -2.66 0.41 5.55
C ASN A 154 -3.59 1.60 5.84
N ASN A 155 -4.91 1.39 5.84
CA ASN A 155 -5.88 2.47 6.09
C ASN A 155 -5.66 3.19 7.44
N ALA A 156 -5.26 2.47 8.49
CA ALA A 156 -5.02 3.04 9.83
C ALA A 156 -3.65 3.75 9.93
N TYR A 157 -2.68 3.27 9.15
CA TYR A 157 -1.31 3.77 9.11
C TYR A 157 -0.92 4.06 7.65
N PRO A 158 -1.50 5.08 6.99
CA PRO A 158 -1.37 5.29 5.54
C PRO A 158 -0.01 5.80 5.07
N GLY A 159 0.98 5.91 5.97
CA GLY A 159 2.28 6.54 5.71
C GLY A 159 2.26 8.04 5.98
N LYS A 160 3.44 8.68 5.98
CA LYS A 160 3.54 10.13 6.22
C LYS A 160 3.47 10.92 4.92
N LEU A 161 2.49 11.82 4.86
CA LEU A 161 2.49 13.05 4.05
C LEU A 161 3.72 13.90 4.39
N THR A 162 4.88 13.64 3.78
CA THR A 162 6.07 14.48 4.02
C THR A 162 6.10 15.70 3.10
N ARG A 163 5.31 16.71 3.47
CA ARG A 163 5.76 18.11 3.35
C ARG A 163 5.78 18.75 4.73
N SER A 164 6.85 18.51 5.46
CA SER A 164 7.28 19.40 6.53
C SER A 164 8.79 19.30 6.65
N ARG A 165 9.49 20.15 5.88
CA ARG A 165 10.83 20.58 6.26
C ARG A 165 10.73 21.20 7.64
N SER A 166 11.42 20.59 8.59
CA SER A 166 11.68 21.13 9.91
C SER A 166 12.25 22.55 9.79
N SER A 167 11.48 23.54 10.25
CA SER A 167 12.05 24.78 10.77
C SER A 167 11.79 24.75 12.26
N GLY A 168 12.88 24.54 13.02
CA GLY A 168 12.84 24.54 14.47
C GLY A 168 12.44 25.90 15.01
N SER A 169 11.76 25.89 16.15
CA SER A 169 11.81 26.97 17.11
C SER A 169 11.57 26.36 18.49
N SER A 170 12.67 26.23 19.23
CA SER A 170 12.69 26.01 20.65
C SER A 170 12.13 27.23 21.36
N SER A 171 11.10 27.04 22.17
CA SER A 171 10.80 27.95 23.29
C SER A 171 10.18 27.13 24.41
N GLY A 172 10.99 26.88 25.43
CA GLY A 172 10.54 26.25 26.67
C GLY A 172 9.53 27.11 27.40
N PHE A 173 8.62 26.44 28.11
CA PHE A 173 7.96 27.04 29.26
C PHE A 173 7.62 25.93 30.26
N SER A 174 8.29 25.99 31.41
CA SER A 174 8.08 25.15 32.58
C SER A 174 6.62 25.27 33.07
N ARG A 175 6.01 24.14 33.45
CA ARG A 175 4.84 24.14 34.34
C ARG A 175 5.10 23.19 35.51
N GLN A 176 5.14 23.81 36.69
CA GLN A 176 5.28 23.20 38.01
C GLN A 176 4.09 22.27 38.33
N ALA A 177 4.40 21.28 39.17
CA ALA A 177 3.48 20.32 39.77
C ALA A 177 2.44 20.99 40.72
N PRO A 178 1.31 20.33 41.00
CA PRO A 178 0.24 20.87 41.84
C PRO A 178 0.54 20.71 43.33
N SER A 179 0.21 21.72 44.14
CA SER A 179 0.17 21.62 45.60
C SER A 179 -1.25 21.82 46.11
N THR A 180 -1.74 20.82 46.83
CA THR A 180 -2.83 20.86 47.81
C THR A 180 -2.43 21.70 49.03
N ASP A 181 -3.30 22.56 49.57
CA ASP A 181 -3.97 22.37 50.88
C ASP A 181 -4.71 23.61 51.43
N ALA A 182 -5.83 23.30 52.12
CA ALA A 182 -6.42 23.86 53.35
C ALA A 182 -6.63 25.37 53.64
N ALA A 183 -7.92 25.69 53.90
CA ALA A 183 -8.51 26.40 55.05
C ALA A 183 -7.91 27.72 55.60
N GLN A 184 -8.71 28.79 55.57
CA GLN A 184 -9.37 29.41 56.73
C GLN A 184 -10.43 30.42 56.27
#